data_AF-A0A5E6SCB1-F1
#
_entry.id   AF-A0A5E6SCB1-F1
#
_cell.length_a   1.000
_cell.length_b   1.000
_cell.length_c   1.000
_cell.angle_alpha   90.00
_cell.angle_beta   90.00
_cell.angle_gamma   90.00
#
_symmetry.space_group_name_H-M   'P 1'
#
loop_
_entity.id
_entity.type
_entity.pdbx_description
1 polymer ?
#
loop_
_entity_poly.entity_id
_entity_poly.type
_entity_poly.pdbx_seq_one_letter_code
_entity_poly.pdbx_strand_id
1 'polypeptide(L)'
;MQTYGQYSGVSGVQPKVLVRDSASTVDRLSHRGAALSSGLRNGDAHLKNFGVLYEDCGVDAPISLAPAYDIITTSVYIKSDSMALLLGGSKAWPKYKMLMRFGRSACNLTEGRCNELLQQVIHGMAVAMDEMGPYIKANSAFAEIGGAMLEQWSEGMARSLVKG
;
A
#
# COMPACT_ATOMS: atom_id res chain seq x y z
N MET A 1 35.42 -3.39 26.73
CA MET A 1 34.49 -2.68 25.83
C MET A 1 34.09 -3.65 24.73
N GLN A 2 33.04 -4.49 24.79
CA GLN A 2 31.64 -4.21 25.18
C GLN A 2 31.22 -2.84 24.62
N THR A 3 30.28 -2.68 23.69
CA THR A 3 29.05 -3.44 23.37
C THR A 3 28.50 -2.79 22.09
N TYR A 4 28.08 -3.53 21.05
CA TYR A 4 27.02 -3.13 20.09
C TYR A 4 26.65 -4.36 19.22
N GLY A 5 26.32 -5.45 19.92
CA GLY A 5 25.56 -6.56 19.37
C GLY A 5 24.28 -6.65 20.19
N GLN A 6 23.18 -6.13 19.66
CA GLN A 6 21.78 -6.52 19.90
C GLN A 6 20.89 -5.56 19.09
N TYR A 7 19.87 -6.09 18.43
CA TYR A 7 18.93 -5.43 17.47
C TYR A 7 19.34 -5.36 15.99
N SER A 8 20.11 -6.33 15.50
CA SER A 8 20.26 -6.59 14.06
C SER A 8 19.56 -7.91 13.69
N GLY A 9 18.32 -7.80 13.22
CA GLY A 9 17.66 -8.79 12.36
C GLY A 9 16.77 -7.96 11.45
N VAL A 10 16.92 -7.95 10.14
CA VAL A 10 16.71 -9.02 9.15
C VAL A 10 17.47 -8.55 7.88
N SER A 11 18.57 -9.19 7.46
CA SER A 11 18.67 -10.26 6.45
C SER A 11 17.84 -10.04 5.17
N GLY A 12 18.51 -9.95 4.02
CA GLY A 12 17.89 -10.18 2.71
C GLY A 12 17.86 -8.96 1.80
N VAL A 13 18.78 -8.92 0.84
CA VAL A 13 18.79 -7.97 -0.28
C VAL A 13 17.57 -8.28 -1.16
N GLN A 14 16.52 -7.45 -1.10
CA GLN A 14 15.37 -7.56 -1.99
C GLN A 14 15.54 -6.62 -3.18
N PRO A 15 15.43 -7.10 -4.44
CA PRO A 15 15.49 -6.25 -5.62
C PRO A 15 14.24 -5.38 -5.69
N LYS A 16 14.42 -4.06 -5.76
CA LYS A 16 13.34 -3.06 -5.75
C LYS A 16 13.02 -2.61 -7.18
N VAL A 17 11.88 -3.05 -7.72
CA VAL A 17 11.35 -2.56 -9.01
C VAL A 17 10.64 -1.22 -8.78
N LEU A 18 11.01 -0.21 -9.56
CA LEU A 18 10.64 1.20 -9.39
C LEU A 18 9.56 1.61 -10.39
N VAL A 19 8.37 2.01 -9.93
CA VAL A 19 7.28 2.52 -10.80
C VAL A 19 6.96 3.98 -10.46
N ARG A 20 7.18 4.90 -11.41
CA ARG A 20 6.99 6.34 -11.24
C ARG A 20 5.52 6.73 -11.07
N ASP A 21 5.18 7.48 -10.03
CA ASP A 21 3.90 8.19 -9.90
C ASP A 21 4.18 9.61 -9.38
N SER A 22 3.55 10.60 -10.00
CA SER A 22 3.84 12.02 -9.79
C SER A 22 2.63 12.72 -9.15
N ALA A 23 2.71 13.01 -7.84
CA ALA A 23 1.88 14.02 -7.19
C ALA A 23 2.50 14.51 -5.87
N SER A 24 2.61 15.82 -5.72
CA SER A 24 3.18 16.55 -4.58
C SER A 24 2.15 16.79 -3.47
N THR A 25 2.45 16.34 -2.25
CA THR A 25 2.56 17.15 -1.00
C THR A 25 3.03 16.18 0.08
N VAL A 26 4.18 16.49 0.66
CA VAL A 26 4.89 15.69 1.65
C VAL A 26 4.21 15.86 3.01
N ASP A 27 3.11 15.14 3.22
CA ASP A 27 2.68 14.77 4.57
C ASP A 27 1.84 13.48 4.49
N ARG A 28 2.24 12.48 5.29
CA ARG A 28 1.46 11.32 5.79
C ARG A 28 0.41 10.71 4.85
N LEU A 29 0.70 9.50 4.32
CA LEU A 29 -0.24 8.57 3.68
C LEU A 29 -1.32 9.22 2.79
N SER A 30 -1.08 9.31 1.48
CA SER A 30 -2.08 9.79 0.54
C SER A 30 -3.35 8.92 0.56
N HIS A 31 -4.50 9.51 0.20
CA HIS A 31 -5.76 8.77 0.09
C HIS A 31 -5.63 7.54 -0.83
N ARG A 32 -4.92 7.67 -1.95
CA ARG A 32 -4.61 6.59 -2.88
C ARG A 32 -3.76 5.49 -2.23
N GLY A 33 -2.70 5.85 -1.49
CA GLY A 33 -1.85 4.91 -0.77
C GLY A 33 -2.57 4.14 0.33
N ALA A 34 -3.44 4.83 1.09
CA ALA A 34 -4.30 4.21 2.10
C ALA A 34 -5.26 3.19 1.46
N ALA A 35 -5.86 3.56 0.34
CA ALA A 35 -6.75 2.70 -0.43
C ALA A 35 -6.02 1.47 -0.95
N LEU A 36 -4.87 1.64 -1.60
CA LEU A 36 -4.07 0.54 -2.13
C LEU A 36 -3.63 -0.44 -1.03
N SER A 37 -3.13 0.07 0.09
CA SER A 37 -2.71 -0.77 1.23
C SER A 37 -3.89 -1.55 1.82
N SER A 38 -5.08 -0.92 1.88
CA SER A 38 -6.30 -1.58 2.37
C SER A 38 -6.82 -2.65 1.40
N GLY A 39 -6.75 -2.38 0.09
CA GLY A 39 -7.15 -3.29 -0.97
C GLY A 39 -6.23 -4.51 -1.04
N LEU A 40 -4.91 -4.30 -1.02
CA LEU A 40 -3.91 -5.36 -1.08
C LEU A 40 -3.68 -6.09 0.25
N ARG A 41 -4.33 -5.64 1.33
CA ARG A 41 -4.10 -6.15 2.70
C ARG A 41 -2.62 -6.08 3.10
N ASN A 42 -1.99 -4.94 2.81
CA ASN A 42 -0.61 -4.66 3.22
C ASN A 42 -0.57 -4.09 4.65
N GLY A 43 -0.27 -4.96 5.61
CA GLY A 43 -0.18 -4.67 7.03
C GLY A 43 1.15 -4.06 7.45
N ASP A 44 2.12 -3.97 6.53
CA ASP A 44 3.45 -3.40 6.77
C ASP A 44 3.66 -2.05 6.07
N ALA A 45 2.58 -1.41 5.59
CA ALA A 45 2.59 -0.07 4.98
C ALA A 45 2.88 1.06 5.99
N HIS A 46 3.98 0.97 6.72
CA HIS A 46 4.42 1.93 7.72
C HIS A 46 5.16 3.13 7.11
N LEU A 47 5.38 4.19 7.89
CA LEU A 47 5.95 5.46 7.41
C LEU A 47 7.32 5.32 6.70
N LYS A 48 8.10 4.27 7.00
CA LYS A 48 9.38 4.00 6.32
C LYS A 48 9.23 3.52 4.87
N ASN A 49 8.01 3.18 4.45
CA ASN A 49 7.69 2.73 3.08
C ASN A 49 7.32 3.90 2.15
N PHE A 50 7.45 5.13 2.67
CA PHE A 50 7.26 6.34 1.90
C PHE A 50 8.60 7.07 1.81
N GLY A 51 9.13 7.15 0.59
CA GLY A 51 10.33 7.90 0.28
C GLY A 51 9.98 9.25 -0.32
N VAL A 52 10.93 10.17 -0.25
CA VAL A 52 10.89 11.44 -0.99
C VAL A 52 12.14 11.53 -1.85
N LEU A 53 11.98 12.15 -3.02
CA LEU A 53 13.08 12.47 -3.92
C LEU A 53 13.34 13.97 -3.81
N TYR A 54 14.62 14.30 -3.63
CA TYR A 54 15.14 15.65 -3.72
C TYR A 54 15.84 15.78 -5.08
N GLU A 55 15.49 16.79 -5.86
CA GLU A 55 16.16 17.04 -7.14
C GLU A 55 17.60 17.53 -6.96
N ASP A 56 17.86 18.29 -5.89
CA ASP A 56 19.19 18.76 -5.51
C ASP A 56 19.31 18.91 -3.97
N CYS A 57 20.50 19.31 -3.50
CA CYS A 57 20.81 19.47 -2.06
C CYS A 57 20.47 20.86 -1.50
N GLY A 58 19.79 21.71 -2.27
CA GLY A 58 19.36 23.05 -1.86
C GLY A 58 18.26 23.00 -0.80
N VAL A 59 18.23 24.02 0.06
CA VAL A 59 17.21 24.15 1.11
C VAL A 59 15.78 24.32 0.56
N ASP A 60 15.68 24.81 -0.68
CA ASP A 60 14.42 25.01 -1.41
C ASP A 60 14.23 23.98 -2.54
N ALA A 61 15.00 22.89 -2.52
CA ALA A 61 14.92 21.86 -3.56
C ALA A 61 13.49 21.33 -3.69
N PRO A 62 12.95 21.20 -4.92
CA PRO A 62 11.66 20.58 -5.14
C PRO A 62 11.63 19.18 -4.53
N ILE A 63 10.68 18.94 -3.63
CA ILE A 63 10.48 17.64 -2.99
C ILE A 63 9.31 16.94 -3.69
N SER A 64 9.57 15.77 -4.25
CA SER A 64 8.53 14.90 -4.80
C SER A 64 8.46 13.58 -4.02
N LEU A 65 7.31 12.92 -4.08
CA LEU A 65 7.21 11.57 -3.52
C LEU A 65 8.04 10.61 -4.38
N ALA A 66 8.77 9.71 -3.72
CA ALA A 66 9.34 8.59 -4.41
C ALA A 66 8.23 7.69 -4.96
N PRO A 67 8.47 6.98 -6.07
CA PRO A 67 7.74 5.78 -6.48
C PRO A 67 7.31 4.93 -5.29
N ALA A 68 6.09 4.38 -5.32
CA ALA A 68 5.66 3.48 -4.27
C ALA A 68 6.54 2.22 -4.25
N TYR A 69 6.97 1.78 -3.06
CA TYR A 69 7.79 0.59 -2.87
C TYR A 69 7.31 -0.18 -1.63
N ASP A 70 7.81 -1.42 -1.49
CA ASP A 70 7.48 -2.30 -0.37
C ASP A 70 5.96 -2.55 -0.22
N ILE A 71 5.35 -2.88 -1.37
CA ILE A 71 3.95 -3.25 -1.49
C ILE A 71 3.87 -4.78 -1.44
N ILE A 72 3.45 -5.32 -0.30
CA ILE A 72 3.38 -6.76 -0.05
C ILE A 72 2.01 -7.09 0.56
N THR A 73 1.42 -8.21 0.15
CA THR A 73 0.20 -8.76 0.78
C THR A 73 0.60 -9.61 1.96
N THR A 74 0.85 -8.94 3.08
CA THR A 74 1.34 -9.57 4.32
C THR A 74 0.29 -10.47 4.98
N SER A 75 -1.01 -10.22 4.73
CA SER A 75 -2.10 -11.04 5.28
C SER A 75 -2.09 -12.50 4.82
N VAL A 76 -1.44 -12.83 3.70
CA VAL A 76 -1.23 -14.22 3.26
C VAL A 76 -0.32 -14.98 4.24
N TYR A 77 0.58 -14.27 4.92
CA TYR A 77 1.55 -14.86 5.84
C TYR A 77 1.17 -14.67 7.32
N ILE A 78 0.28 -13.73 7.62
CA ILE A 78 -0.07 -13.31 8.99
C ILE A 78 -1.59 -13.47 9.21
N LYS A 79 -1.99 -14.54 9.93
CA LYS A 79 -3.40 -14.92 10.14
C LYS A 79 -4.31 -13.83 10.75
N SER A 80 -3.74 -12.86 11.45
CA SER A 80 -4.48 -11.78 12.13
C SER A 80 -3.90 -10.40 11.80
N ASP A 81 -3.55 -10.20 10.53
CA ASP A 81 -2.93 -8.96 10.10
C ASP A 81 -3.89 -7.77 10.14
N SER A 82 -3.31 -6.56 10.21
CA SER A 82 -4.04 -5.30 10.35
C SER A 82 -3.25 -4.14 9.74
N MET A 83 -3.85 -2.97 9.59
CA MET A 83 -3.15 -1.79 9.08
C MET A 83 -1.93 -1.44 9.96
N ALA A 84 -0.80 -1.14 9.32
CA ALA A 84 0.39 -0.61 10.01
C ALA A 84 0.07 0.69 10.77
N LEU A 85 -0.64 1.60 10.10
CA LEU A 85 -0.98 2.94 10.57
C LEU A 85 -2.45 3.02 10.99
N LEU A 86 -2.70 3.79 12.05
CA LEU A 86 -4.06 4.05 12.53
C LEU A 86 -4.84 4.88 11.53
N LEU A 87 -6.09 4.49 11.28
CA LEU A 87 -7.01 5.23 10.44
C LEU A 87 -8.32 5.44 11.21
N GLY A 88 -8.55 6.68 11.63
CA GLY A 88 -9.66 7.01 12.53
C GLY A 88 -9.54 6.34 13.91
N GLY A 89 -8.32 6.16 14.42
CA GLY A 89 -8.06 5.57 15.74
C GLY A 89 -8.06 4.04 15.79
N SER A 90 -8.16 3.36 14.65
CA SER A 90 -8.16 1.89 14.56
C SER A 90 -7.09 1.39 13.59
N LYS A 91 -6.49 0.23 13.89
CA LYS A 91 -5.67 -0.56 12.95
C LYS A 91 -6.49 -1.55 12.12
N ALA A 92 -7.79 -1.71 12.41
CA ALA A 92 -8.62 -2.63 11.64
C ALA A 92 -8.68 -2.20 10.16
N TRP A 93 -8.72 -3.18 9.26
CA TRP A 93 -8.91 -2.93 7.83
C TRP A 93 -10.15 -2.04 7.62
N PRO A 94 -9.98 -0.86 7.01
CA PRO A 94 -11.04 0.13 6.96
C PRO A 94 -12.17 -0.32 6.04
N LYS A 95 -13.38 0.14 6.34
CA LYS A 95 -14.51 0.04 5.40
C LYS A 95 -14.49 1.22 4.43
N TYR A 96 -15.14 1.08 3.28
CA TYR A 96 -15.35 2.16 2.30
C TYR A 96 -15.67 3.54 2.92
N LYS A 97 -16.68 3.60 3.79
CA LYS A 97 -17.10 4.86 4.43
C LYS A 97 -15.98 5.54 5.23
N MET A 98 -15.09 4.74 5.83
CA MET A 98 -13.94 5.27 6.55
C MET A 98 -12.96 5.88 5.56
N LEU A 99 -12.60 5.19 4.46
CA LEU A 99 -11.67 5.73 3.47
C LEU A 99 -12.19 7.03 2.85
N MET A 100 -13.50 7.10 2.56
CA MET A 100 -14.14 8.33 2.12
C MET A 100 -14.05 9.46 3.16
N ARG A 101 -14.25 9.15 4.44
CA ARG A 101 -14.07 10.14 5.52
C ARG A 101 -12.62 10.60 5.61
N PHE A 102 -11.66 9.68 5.55
CA PHE A 102 -10.23 10.02 5.56
C PHE A 102 -9.87 10.96 4.41
N GLY A 103 -10.27 10.63 3.18
CA GLY A 103 -10.01 11.47 2.01
C GLY A 103 -10.61 12.88 2.15
N ARG A 104 -11.86 12.98 2.63
CA ARG A 104 -12.53 14.29 2.79
C ARG A 104 -11.98 15.12 3.95
N SER A 105 -11.72 14.48 5.10
CA SER A 105 -11.38 15.21 6.34
C SER A 105 -9.89 15.39 6.57
N ALA A 106 -9.06 14.40 6.22
CA ALA A 106 -7.62 14.45 6.46
C ALA A 106 -6.83 14.84 5.20
N CYS A 107 -7.28 14.42 4.01
CA CYS A 107 -6.63 14.77 2.75
C CYS A 107 -7.26 15.99 2.05
N ASN A 108 -8.31 16.59 2.63
CA ASN A 108 -9.03 17.74 2.08
C ASN A 108 -9.50 17.56 0.62
N LEU A 109 -9.92 16.34 0.27
CA LEU A 109 -10.39 16.00 -1.07
C LEU A 109 -11.92 16.14 -1.17
N THR A 110 -12.40 16.47 -2.38
CA THR A 110 -13.83 16.39 -2.68
C THR A 110 -14.26 14.92 -2.74
N GLU A 111 -15.56 14.66 -2.55
CA GLU A 111 -16.11 13.32 -2.69
C GLU A 111 -15.86 12.72 -4.09
N GLY A 112 -16.03 13.53 -5.14
CA GLY A 112 -15.73 13.13 -6.52
C GLY A 112 -14.26 12.70 -6.69
N ARG A 113 -13.32 13.46 -6.11
CA ARG A 113 -11.88 13.12 -6.19
C ARG A 113 -11.55 11.87 -5.39
N CYS A 114 -12.15 11.66 -4.22
CA CYS A 114 -12.00 10.40 -3.48
C CYS A 114 -12.46 9.20 -4.33
N ASN A 115 -13.66 9.29 -4.91
CA ASN A 115 -14.21 8.22 -5.74
C ASN A 115 -13.31 7.93 -6.95
N GLU A 116 -12.83 8.98 -7.64
CA GLU A 116 -11.91 8.84 -8.77
C GLU A 116 -10.62 8.09 -8.36
N LEU A 117 -10.01 8.47 -7.24
CA LEU A 117 -8.78 7.83 -6.75
C LEU A 117 -9.03 6.38 -6.34
N LEU A 118 -10.19 6.06 -5.72
CA LEU A 118 -10.56 4.68 -5.42
C LEU A 118 -10.73 3.86 -6.70
N GLN A 119 -11.37 4.42 -7.74
CA GLN A 119 -11.54 3.74 -9.03
C GLN A 119 -10.20 3.47 -9.72
N GLN A 120 -9.25 4.40 -9.65
CA GLN A 120 -7.90 4.18 -10.16
C GLN A 120 -7.20 3.02 -9.45
N VAL A 121 -7.33 2.91 -8.13
CA VAL A 121 -6.79 1.77 -7.37
C VAL A 121 -7.48 0.47 -7.75
N ILE A 122 -8.81 0.45 -7.82
CA ILE A 122 -9.59 -0.73 -8.25
C ILE A 122 -9.14 -1.20 -9.63
N HIS A 123 -9.01 -0.27 -10.58
CA HIS A 123 -8.58 -0.60 -11.94
C HIS A 123 -7.17 -1.18 -11.97
N GLY A 124 -6.20 -0.55 -11.29
CA GLY A 124 -4.83 -1.05 -11.23
C GLY A 124 -4.74 -2.43 -10.57
N MET A 125 -5.51 -2.66 -9.50
CA MET A 125 -5.59 -3.98 -8.88
C MET A 125 -6.22 -5.03 -9.80
N ALA A 126 -7.28 -4.69 -10.53
CA ALA A 126 -7.91 -5.61 -11.48
C ALA A 126 -6.94 -6.05 -12.59
N VAL A 127 -6.18 -5.11 -13.16
CA VAL A 127 -5.12 -5.43 -14.13
C VAL A 127 -4.09 -6.38 -13.53
N ALA A 128 -3.60 -6.10 -12.31
CA ALA A 128 -2.63 -6.97 -11.65
C ALA A 128 -3.20 -8.37 -11.35
N MET A 129 -4.49 -8.48 -11.02
CA MET A 129 -5.18 -9.77 -10.82
C MET A 129 -5.25 -10.58 -12.12
N ASP A 130 -5.56 -9.92 -13.23
CA ASP A 130 -5.61 -10.57 -14.55
C ASP A 130 -4.23 -11.08 -14.98
N GLU A 131 -3.15 -10.33 -14.68
CA GLU A 131 -1.77 -10.74 -14.92
C GLU A 131 -1.29 -11.88 -13.98
N MET A 132 -1.80 -11.90 -12.75
CA MET A 132 -1.46 -12.93 -11.75
C MET A 132 -1.91 -14.33 -12.18
N GLY A 133 -3.05 -14.44 -12.87
CA GLY A 133 -3.60 -15.72 -13.31
C GLY A 133 -2.65 -16.54 -14.21
N PRO A 134 -2.17 -15.98 -15.34
CA PRO A 134 -1.13 -16.58 -16.16
C PRO A 134 0.16 -16.87 -15.39
N TYR A 135 0.59 -15.96 -14.50
CA TYR A 135 1.81 -16.13 -13.72
C TYR A 135 1.73 -17.32 -12.76
N ILE A 136 0.60 -17.50 -12.05
CA ILE A 136 0.31 -18.66 -11.20
C ILE A 136 0.40 -19.96 -11.99
N LYS A 137 -0.19 -20.01 -13.19
CA LYS A 137 -0.17 -21.20 -14.05
C LYS A 137 1.24 -21.55 -14.52
N ALA A 138 2.05 -20.53 -14.83
CA ALA A 138 3.42 -20.71 -15.29
C ALA A 138 4.39 -21.09 -14.15
N ASN A 139 4.04 -20.82 -12.89
CA ASN A 139 4.92 -21.00 -11.74
C ASN A 139 4.24 -21.82 -10.64
N SER A 140 4.28 -23.15 -10.77
CA SER A 140 3.61 -24.08 -9.84
C SER A 140 4.03 -23.90 -8.38
N ALA A 141 5.30 -23.59 -8.10
CA ALA A 141 5.80 -23.31 -6.76
C ALA A 141 5.17 -22.06 -6.12
N PHE A 142 4.66 -21.14 -6.93
CA PHE A 142 3.99 -19.92 -6.48
C PHE A 142 2.46 -20.07 -6.40
N ALA A 143 1.89 -21.14 -6.96
CA ALA A 143 0.45 -21.22 -7.17
C ALA A 143 -0.39 -21.13 -5.89
N GLU A 144 0.06 -21.73 -4.79
CA GLU A 144 -0.60 -21.66 -3.49
C GLU A 144 -0.65 -20.22 -2.97
N ILE A 145 0.52 -19.56 -2.90
CA ILE A 145 0.64 -18.19 -2.40
C ILE A 145 -0.07 -17.21 -3.31
N GLY A 146 0.08 -17.34 -4.63
CA GLY A 146 -0.60 -16.47 -5.59
C GLY A 146 -2.12 -16.60 -5.50
N GLY A 147 -2.64 -17.81 -5.30
CA GLY A 147 -4.07 -18.04 -5.05
C GLY A 147 -4.56 -17.33 -3.78
N ALA A 148 -3.81 -17.47 -2.68
CA ALA A 148 -4.10 -16.78 -1.42
C ALA A 148 -4.03 -15.25 -1.57
N MET A 149 -3.08 -14.71 -2.36
CA MET A 149 -3.01 -13.28 -2.66
C MET A 149 -4.26 -12.80 -3.39
N LEU A 150 -4.72 -13.51 -4.43
CA LEU A 150 -5.94 -13.16 -5.16
C LEU A 150 -7.19 -13.14 -4.27
N GLU A 151 -7.30 -14.08 -3.34
CA GLU A 151 -8.37 -14.11 -2.35
C GLU A 151 -8.33 -12.87 -1.44
N GLN A 152 -7.16 -12.57 -0.88
CA GLN A 152 -6.95 -11.40 -0.01
C GLN A 152 -7.24 -10.09 -0.72
N TRP A 153 -6.84 -9.95 -2.00
CA TRP A 153 -7.11 -8.76 -2.80
C TRP A 153 -8.61 -8.61 -3.08
N SER A 154 -9.29 -9.70 -3.43
CA SER A 154 -10.74 -9.70 -3.67
C SER A 154 -11.51 -9.24 -2.44
N GLU A 155 -11.17 -9.78 -1.26
CA GLU A 155 -11.78 -9.36 0.01
C GLU A 155 -11.46 -7.91 0.37
N GLY A 156 -10.19 -7.49 0.19
CA GLY A 156 -9.74 -6.15 0.51
C GLY A 156 -10.44 -5.10 -0.35
N MET A 157 -10.58 -5.35 -1.65
CA MET A 157 -11.35 -4.52 -2.58
C MET A 157 -12.82 -4.43 -2.18
N ALA A 158 -13.47 -5.57 -1.96
CA ALA A 158 -14.89 -5.63 -1.61
C ALA A 158 -15.19 -4.89 -0.30
N ARG A 159 -14.31 -5.01 0.71
CA ARG A 159 -14.46 -4.34 2.00
C ARG A 159 -14.20 -2.84 1.95
N SER A 160 -13.13 -2.46 1.27
CA SER A 160 -12.50 -1.15 1.45
C SER A 160 -12.77 -0.21 0.29
N LEU A 161 -12.81 -0.71 -0.95
CA LEU A 161 -12.81 0.12 -2.15
C LEU A 161 -14.18 0.20 -2.82
N VAL A 162 -15.00 -0.84 -2.67
CA VAL A 162 -16.36 -0.87 -3.22
C VAL A 162 -17.36 -0.39 -2.18
N LYS A 163 -18.33 0.42 -2.62
CA LYS A 163 -19.45 0.85 -1.78
C LYS A 163 -20.38 -0.34 -1.52
N GLY A 164 -20.28 -0.92 -0.33
CA GLY A 164 -21.23 -1.91 0.18
C GLY A 164 -22.52 -1.31 0.72
#